data_AF-A0A7Y4EJ57-F1
#
_entry.id   AF-A0A7Y4EJ57-F1
#
_cell.length_a   1.000
_cell.length_b   1.000
_cell.length_c   1.000
_cell.angle_alpha   90.00
_cell.angle_beta   90.00
_cell.angle_gamma   90.00
#
_symmetry.space_group_name_H-M   'P 1'
#
loop_
_entity.id
_entity.type
_entity.pdbx_description
1 polymer ?
#
loop_
_entity_poly.entity_id
_entity_poly.type
_entity_poly.pdbx_seq_one_letter_code
_entity_poly.pdbx_strand_id
1 'polypeptide(L)'
;MSNIGTKFNLANRFTFDPNTNSLTDKESDNELIRLGSNESRILLLLCEKPSEIVSRNELHDFVWRKQGFEVDDSSLTQAVSTLRKLLKDSTKSPMFVKTVPKRGYQLICPVERTTPLMSGEDDAEELPVAEELEVSELVVTEAVDDVTPAPATTEQPIQTESEATPVKATFDLMSKVLLVLAVLLPLCVVLFTNPAESKFRELAVYDNTPVKAPQNHPDLSLWYSSIEQCVIRYNETHLGDEAPIEVIATGGQNNQLVLNYIHSLDHSGQNITLRIFAEQDDLSKVCQ
;
A
#
# COMPACT_ATOMS: atom_id res chain seq x y z
N MET A 1 20.23 -6.12 5.80
CA MET A 1 20.38 -4.85 6.54
C MET A 1 19.06 -4.58 7.22
N SER A 2 19.06 -4.25 8.51
CA SER A 2 17.83 -4.18 9.30
C SER A 2 17.32 -2.74 9.33
N ASN A 3 16.47 -2.37 8.36
CA ASN A 3 15.86 -1.04 8.23
C ASN A 3 14.76 -0.76 9.29
N ILE A 4 14.94 -1.25 10.52
CA ILE A 4 13.95 -1.20 11.60
C ILE A 4 13.68 0.28 11.92
N GLY A 5 12.42 0.69 11.81
CA GLY A 5 11.99 2.08 12.04
C GLY A 5 12.46 3.10 10.99
N THR A 6 13.24 2.72 9.98
CA THR A 6 13.74 3.67 8.96
C THR A 6 12.60 4.14 8.07
N LYS A 7 12.25 5.42 8.18
CA LYS A 7 11.37 6.12 7.23
C LYS A 7 12.19 6.81 6.15
N PHE A 8 11.58 7.06 5.00
CA PHE A 8 12.21 7.77 3.89
C PHE A 8 11.39 9.03 3.56
N ASN A 9 12.05 10.18 3.48
CA ASN A 9 11.45 11.44 3.05
C ASN A 9 11.81 11.66 1.57
N LEU A 10 10.81 11.73 0.69
CA LEU A 10 10.97 11.85 -0.76
C LEU A 10 10.58 13.26 -1.23
N ALA A 11 11.55 13.99 -1.80
CA ALA A 11 11.41 15.39 -2.24
C ALA A 11 10.81 16.34 -1.18
N ASN A 12 11.00 16.03 0.12
CA ASN A 12 10.32 16.61 1.27
C ASN A 12 8.77 16.56 1.28
N ARG A 13 8.13 16.06 0.21
CA ARG A 13 6.68 15.93 0.07
C ARG A 13 6.13 14.66 0.72
N PHE A 14 6.69 13.50 0.39
CA PHE A 14 6.14 12.21 0.83
C PHE A 14 6.99 11.57 1.92
N THR A 15 6.37 11.10 3.00
CA THR A 15 7.04 10.26 4.00
C THR A 15 6.63 8.81 3.81
N PHE A 16 7.55 7.97 3.36
CA PHE A 16 7.35 6.52 3.19
C PHE A 16 7.81 5.75 4.43
N ASP A 17 6.94 4.87 4.93
CA ASP A 17 7.27 3.88 5.97
C ASP A 17 7.12 2.45 5.40
N PRO A 18 8.23 1.70 5.25
CA PRO A 18 8.22 0.33 4.73
C PRO A 18 7.66 -0.70 5.73
N ASN A 19 7.55 -0.37 7.02
CA ASN A 19 7.13 -1.29 8.08
C ASN A 19 5.60 -1.42 8.17
N THR A 20 4.90 -0.36 7.77
CA THR A 20 3.43 -0.20 7.75
C THR A 20 2.84 -0.20 6.33
N ASN A 21 3.70 -0.23 5.29
CA ASN A 21 3.34 -0.04 3.88
C ASN A 21 2.50 1.22 3.67
N SER A 22 2.95 2.37 4.18
CA SER A 22 2.22 3.64 4.07
C SER A 22 3.09 4.79 3.56
N LEU A 23 2.43 5.72 2.87
CA LEU A 23 2.98 6.93 2.29
C LEU A 23 2.14 8.11 2.79
N THR A 24 2.74 9.06 3.49
CA THR A 24 2.07 10.29 3.98
C THR A 24 2.39 11.45 3.05
N ASP A 25 1.37 12.08 2.45
CA ASP A 25 1.53 13.23 1.55
C ASP A 25 1.41 14.56 2.31
N LYS A 26 2.55 15.22 2.61
CA LYS A 26 2.57 16.48 3.35
C LYS A 26 1.90 17.64 2.60
N GLU A 27 1.80 17.57 1.28
CA GLU A 27 1.08 18.57 0.48
C GLU A 27 -0.45 18.38 0.50
N SER A 28 -0.94 17.24 0.99
CA SER A 28 -2.37 16.89 1.05
C SER A 28 -2.82 16.63 2.50
N ASP A 29 -2.57 17.59 3.39
CA ASP A 29 -2.99 17.54 4.81
C ASP A 29 -2.52 16.26 5.56
N ASN A 30 -1.32 15.78 5.23
CA ASN A 30 -0.77 14.51 5.70
C ASN A 30 -1.65 13.27 5.40
N GLU A 31 -2.35 13.26 4.25
CA GLU A 31 -3.10 12.12 3.72
C GLU A 31 -2.29 10.82 3.82
N LEU A 32 -2.81 9.83 4.56
CA LEU A 32 -2.18 8.53 4.74
C LEU A 32 -2.63 7.56 3.63
N ILE A 33 -1.80 7.46 2.60
CA ILE A 33 -1.98 6.57 1.46
C ILE A 33 -1.40 5.20 1.81
N ARG A 34 -2.20 4.13 1.70
CA ARG A 34 -1.73 2.74 1.88
C ARG A 34 -1.15 2.20 0.57
N LEU A 35 0.05 1.65 0.65
CA LEU A 35 0.72 0.97 -0.47
C LEU A 35 0.42 -0.53 -0.43
N GLY A 36 0.30 -1.15 -1.61
CA GLY A 36 0.33 -2.61 -1.72
C GLY A 36 1.71 -3.17 -1.35
N SER A 37 1.76 -4.46 -1.00
CA SER A 37 3.01 -5.12 -0.58
C SER A 37 4.10 -5.11 -1.66
N ASN A 38 3.72 -5.09 -2.94
CA ASN A 38 4.68 -5.11 -4.05
C ASN A 38 5.16 -3.69 -4.35
N GLU A 39 4.23 -2.73 -4.39
CA GLU A 39 4.48 -1.29 -4.52
C GLU A 39 5.43 -0.78 -3.42
N SER A 40 5.21 -1.21 -2.17
CA SER A 40 6.07 -0.89 -1.02
C SER A 40 7.48 -1.47 -1.17
N ARG A 41 7.63 -2.74 -1.58
CA ARG A 41 8.95 -3.35 -1.82
C ARG A 41 9.69 -2.71 -3.00
N ILE A 42 8.98 -2.33 -4.07
CA ILE A 42 9.54 -1.58 -5.19
C ILE A 42 10.06 -0.22 -4.71
N LEU A 43 9.25 0.52 -3.93
CA LEU A 43 9.64 1.82 -3.40
C LEU A 43 10.82 1.71 -2.42
N LEU A 44 10.85 0.69 -1.57
CA LEU A 44 11.96 0.40 -0.67
C LEU A 44 13.27 0.17 -1.43
N LEU A 45 13.30 -0.72 -2.41
CA LEU A 45 14.53 -1.00 -3.18
C LEU A 45 15.01 0.23 -3.96
N LEU A 46 14.07 1.05 -4.45
CA LEU A 46 14.35 2.34 -5.09
C LEU A 46 14.90 3.39 -4.11
N CYS A 47 14.42 3.43 -2.86
CA CYS A 47 14.90 4.31 -1.79
C CYS A 47 16.20 3.82 -1.13
N GLU A 48 16.50 2.53 -1.21
CA GLU A 48 17.81 1.97 -0.83
C GLU A 48 18.91 2.39 -1.81
N LYS A 49 18.57 2.53 -3.11
CA LYS A 49 19.47 2.91 -4.21
C LYS A 49 19.02 4.21 -4.93
N PRO A 50 18.96 5.37 -4.24
CA PRO A 50 18.48 6.61 -4.85
C PRO A 50 19.39 7.05 -6.00
N SER A 51 18.81 7.60 -7.06
CA SER A 51 19.49 7.94 -8.33
C SER A 51 20.14 6.79 -9.11
N GLU A 52 20.20 5.55 -8.60
CA GLU A 52 20.64 4.39 -9.40
C GLU A 52 19.53 3.82 -10.29
N ILE A 53 19.92 3.07 -11.31
CA ILE A 53 18.99 2.40 -12.23
C ILE A 53 18.87 0.94 -11.78
N VAL A 54 17.86 0.65 -10.96
CA VAL A 54 17.52 -0.70 -10.52
C VAL A 54 16.95 -1.47 -11.72
N SER A 55 17.54 -2.63 -12.01
CA SER A 55 17.15 -3.45 -13.15
C SER A 55 15.80 -4.16 -12.95
N ARG A 56 15.17 -4.56 -14.05
CA ARG A 56 13.96 -5.42 -13.99
C ARG A 56 14.21 -6.70 -13.20
N ASN A 57 15.36 -7.33 -13.40
CA ASN A 57 15.69 -8.60 -12.74
C ASN A 57 15.82 -8.40 -11.22
N GLU A 58 16.54 -7.37 -10.75
CA GLU A 58 16.62 -7.06 -9.31
C GLU A 58 15.24 -6.82 -8.68
N LEU A 59 14.33 -6.15 -9.40
CA LEU A 59 12.96 -5.91 -8.94
C LEU A 59 12.14 -7.21 -8.89
N HIS A 60 12.19 -8.04 -9.94
CA HIS A 60 11.56 -9.38 -9.93
C HIS A 60 12.10 -10.26 -8.80
N ASP A 61 13.41 -10.26 -8.59
CA ASP A 61 14.09 -11.03 -7.55
C ASP A 61 13.70 -10.55 -6.14
N PHE A 62 13.70 -9.24 -5.89
CA PHE A 62 13.46 -8.66 -4.57
C PHE A 62 11.99 -8.63 -4.15
N VAL A 63 11.07 -8.47 -5.10
CA VAL A 63 9.64 -8.21 -4.83
C VAL A 63 8.79 -9.49 -4.88
N TRP A 64 9.19 -10.46 -5.73
CA TRP A 64 8.48 -11.74 -5.92
C TRP A 64 9.32 -12.99 -5.64
N ARG A 65 10.52 -13.16 -6.23
CA ARG A 65 11.24 -14.46 -6.13
C ARG A 65 11.74 -14.77 -4.71
N LYS A 66 12.23 -13.76 -3.97
CA LYS A 66 12.58 -13.89 -2.54
C LYS A 66 11.38 -14.24 -1.64
N GLN A 67 10.16 -14.15 -2.16
CA GLN A 67 8.91 -14.44 -1.48
C GLN A 67 8.26 -15.74 -1.99
N GLY A 68 8.95 -16.49 -2.86
CA GLY A 68 8.48 -17.78 -3.41
C GLY A 68 7.56 -17.66 -4.63
N PHE A 69 7.43 -16.48 -5.23
CA PHE A 69 6.58 -16.24 -6.41
C PHE A 69 7.43 -16.00 -7.67
N GLU A 70 6.96 -16.52 -8.82
CA GLU A 70 7.47 -16.12 -10.13
C GLU A 70 6.34 -15.47 -10.93
N VAL A 71 6.64 -14.34 -11.58
CA VAL A 71 5.71 -13.50 -12.33
C VAL A 71 6.37 -12.96 -13.60
N ASP A 72 5.58 -12.34 -14.46
CA ASP A 72 6.00 -11.76 -15.73
C ASP A 72 6.25 -10.24 -15.65
N ASP A 73 6.79 -9.63 -16.71
CA ASP A 73 7.09 -8.18 -16.72
C ASP A 73 5.84 -7.29 -16.76
N SER A 74 4.65 -7.81 -17.10
CA SER A 74 3.39 -7.05 -16.96
C SER A 74 3.04 -6.85 -15.49
N SER A 75 3.28 -7.85 -14.63
CA SER A 75 3.08 -7.76 -13.18
C SER A 75 3.97 -6.65 -12.55
N LEU A 76 5.25 -6.58 -12.94
CA LEU A 76 6.14 -5.47 -12.55
C LEU A 76 5.67 -4.13 -13.12
N THR A 77 5.28 -4.09 -14.40
CA THR A 77 4.79 -2.87 -15.05
C THR A 77 3.51 -2.34 -14.40
N GLN A 78 2.60 -3.23 -13.99
CA GLN A 78 1.38 -2.89 -13.27
C GLN A 78 1.69 -2.34 -11.88
N ALA A 79 2.53 -3.00 -11.08
CA ALA A 79 2.90 -2.53 -9.75
C ALA A 79 3.59 -1.15 -9.79
N VAL A 80 4.48 -0.89 -10.75
CA VAL A 80 5.07 0.45 -10.94
C VAL A 80 4.03 1.48 -11.41
N SER A 81 3.03 1.07 -12.19
CA SER A 81 1.90 1.94 -12.60
C SER A 81 1.02 2.32 -11.40
N THR A 82 0.73 1.36 -10.51
CA THR A 82 0.03 1.61 -9.23
C THR A 82 0.86 2.54 -8.34
N LEU A 83 2.15 2.25 -8.13
CA LEU A 83 3.04 3.06 -7.31
C LEU A 83 3.10 4.52 -7.77
N ARG A 84 3.18 4.79 -9.09
CA ARG A 84 3.13 6.16 -9.61
C ARG A 84 1.82 6.87 -9.31
N LYS A 85 0.66 6.20 -9.42
CA LYS A 85 -0.63 6.80 -9.07
C LYS A 85 -0.69 7.21 -7.59
N LEU A 86 -0.16 6.36 -6.70
CA LEU A 86 -0.11 6.61 -5.26
C LEU A 86 0.88 7.74 -4.91
N LEU A 87 1.98 7.88 -5.65
CA LEU A 87 2.91 9.02 -5.59
C LEU A 87 2.41 10.27 -6.35
N LYS A 88 1.19 10.25 -6.92
CA LYS A 88 0.63 11.31 -7.77
C LYS A 88 1.60 11.72 -8.93
N ASP A 89 2.42 10.78 -9.40
CA ASP A 89 3.56 10.96 -10.33
C ASP A 89 3.18 10.78 -11.81
N SER A 90 3.72 11.64 -12.68
CA SER A 90 3.37 11.71 -14.11
C SER A 90 4.27 10.83 -14.98
N THR A 91 3.69 10.02 -15.86
CA THR A 91 4.47 9.22 -16.82
C THR A 91 5.10 10.04 -17.95
N LYS A 92 4.60 11.24 -18.22
CA LYS A 92 5.15 12.18 -19.22
C LYS A 92 6.25 13.07 -18.63
N SER A 93 6.15 13.37 -17.34
CA SER A 93 7.00 14.31 -16.61
C SER A 93 7.27 13.76 -15.20
N PRO A 94 8.02 12.64 -15.08
CA PRO A 94 8.21 11.98 -13.81
C PRO A 94 9.03 12.86 -12.87
N MET A 95 8.57 12.96 -11.62
CA MET A 95 9.26 13.63 -10.52
C MET A 95 9.81 12.62 -9.50
N PHE A 96 9.20 11.44 -9.42
CA PHE A 96 9.61 10.38 -8.49
C PHE A 96 10.23 9.18 -9.20
N VAL A 97 9.45 8.42 -9.98
CA VAL A 97 9.91 7.15 -10.55
C VAL A 97 10.07 7.26 -12.07
N LYS A 98 11.31 7.29 -12.55
CA LYS A 98 11.66 7.35 -13.98
C LYS A 98 11.79 5.94 -14.56
N THR A 99 11.15 5.66 -15.70
CA THR A 99 11.42 4.45 -16.49
C THR A 99 12.69 4.67 -17.31
N VAL A 100 13.63 3.73 -17.27
CA VAL A 100 14.79 3.72 -18.17
C VAL A 100 14.62 2.58 -19.19
N PRO A 101 14.35 2.89 -20.48
CA PRO A 101 14.07 1.89 -21.51
C PRO A 101 15.13 0.79 -21.58
N LYS A 102 14.68 -0.47 -21.70
CA LYS A 102 15.50 -1.69 -21.74
C LYS A 102 16.40 -1.96 -20.51
N ARG A 103 16.45 -1.08 -19.51
CA ARG A 103 17.26 -1.26 -18.28
C ARG A 103 16.39 -1.56 -17.06
N GLY A 104 15.46 -0.68 -16.71
CA GLY A 104 14.69 -0.79 -15.48
C GLY A 104 14.06 0.52 -15.05
N TYR A 105 14.16 0.84 -13.76
CA TYR A 105 13.54 2.01 -13.13
C TYR A 105 14.56 2.74 -12.24
N GLN A 106 14.35 4.03 -12.05
CA GLN A 106 15.26 4.92 -11.31
C GLN A 106 14.43 5.86 -10.44
N LEU A 107 14.81 6.01 -9.16
CA LEU A 107 14.25 7.03 -8.28
C LEU A 107 15.04 8.32 -8.51
N ILE A 108 14.36 9.39 -8.92
CA ILE A 108 15.00 10.65 -9.38
C ILE A 108 14.74 11.85 -8.45
N CYS A 109 13.96 11.67 -7.40
CA CYS A 109 13.80 12.65 -6.33
C CYS A 109 14.95 12.56 -5.30
N PRO A 110 15.19 13.63 -4.52
CA PRO A 110 15.97 13.56 -3.29
C PRO A 110 15.32 12.58 -2.31
N VAL A 111 16.14 11.80 -1.61
CA VAL A 111 15.70 10.84 -0.58
C VAL A 111 16.54 11.02 0.67
N GLU A 112 15.89 11.34 1.78
CA GLU A 112 16.52 11.39 3.11
C GLU A 112 16.05 10.19 3.94
N ARG A 113 16.94 9.60 4.75
CA ARG A 113 16.59 8.52 5.68
C ARG A 113 16.31 9.11 7.06
N THR A 114 15.06 9.08 7.48
CA THR A 114 14.64 9.50 8.82
C THR A 114 14.61 8.25 9.72
N THR A 115 15.73 7.96 10.36
CA THR A 115 15.75 7.04 11.51
C THR A 115 15.20 7.77 12.73
N PRO A 116 14.26 7.20 13.52
CA PRO A 116 13.97 7.72 14.84
C PRO A 116 15.22 7.57 15.70
N LEU A 117 15.87 8.69 16.03
CA LEU A 117 16.98 8.70 16.97
C LEU A 117 16.44 8.33 18.35
N MET A 118 17.00 7.28 18.94
CA MET A 118 16.81 7.00 20.37
C MET A 118 17.69 7.95 21.19
N SER A 119 17.23 9.19 21.28
CA SER A 119 17.75 10.26 22.12
C SER A 119 16.54 10.99 22.73
N GLY A 120 16.45 11.26 24.02
CA GLY A 120 17.53 11.24 25.02
C GLY A 120 17.98 12.66 25.31
N GLU A 121 17.11 13.37 26.03
CA GLU A 121 17.30 14.68 26.68
C GLU A 121 17.55 15.90 25.77
N ASP A 122 17.28 17.07 26.35
CA ASP A 122 17.41 18.40 25.75
C ASP A 122 18.88 18.78 25.52
N ASP A 123 19.15 19.56 24.47
CA ASP A 123 19.47 20.99 24.69
C ASP A 123 19.31 21.79 23.40
N ALA A 124 19.18 23.12 23.52
CA ALA A 124 18.93 24.03 22.40
C ALA A 124 20.14 24.93 22.08
N GLU A 125 20.31 25.29 20.81
CA GLU A 125 20.86 26.60 20.40
C GLU A 125 20.19 27.09 19.09
N GLU A 126 20.14 28.41 18.89
CA GLU A 126 19.38 29.08 17.83
C GLU A 126 20.30 29.71 16.74
N LEU A 127 20.08 29.33 15.47
CA LEU A 127 20.10 30.23 14.29
C LEU A 127 21.40 31.11 14.10
N PRO A 128 21.46 32.20 13.28
CA PRO A 128 20.64 32.67 12.15
C PRO A 128 21.48 32.92 10.86
N VAL A 129 21.02 33.83 9.97
CA VAL A 129 21.67 34.39 8.74
C VAL A 129 21.65 33.45 7.51
N ALA A 130 20.94 33.67 6.38
CA ALA A 130 20.21 34.81 5.76
C ALA A 130 21.02 35.73 4.81
N GLU A 131 20.75 35.61 3.50
CA GLU A 131 20.85 36.58 2.36
C GLU A 131 20.32 35.80 1.13
N GLU A 132 19.13 36.09 0.58
CA GLU A 132 18.77 37.17 -0.36
C GLU A 132 19.45 37.12 -1.74
N LEU A 133 18.63 37.06 -2.80
CA LEU A 133 18.57 38.09 -3.86
C LEU A 133 17.37 37.83 -4.82
N GLU A 134 16.65 38.90 -5.16
CA GLU A 134 15.52 38.89 -6.12
C GLU A 134 15.97 39.26 -7.56
N VAL A 135 15.00 39.38 -8.48
CA VAL A 135 14.70 40.60 -9.29
C VAL A 135 14.25 40.31 -10.75
N SER A 136 13.24 41.08 -11.18
CA SER A 136 12.83 41.45 -12.57
C SER A 136 11.96 40.53 -13.45
N GLU A 137 10.71 40.98 -13.54
CA GLU A 137 9.76 40.93 -14.67
C GLU A 137 10.16 41.91 -15.81
N LEU A 138 9.60 41.73 -17.04
CA LEU A 138 9.24 42.69 -18.12
C LEU A 138 9.14 41.93 -19.48
N VAL A 139 8.04 41.81 -20.24
CA VAL A 139 7.13 42.79 -20.93
C VAL A 139 7.53 43.06 -22.41
N VAL A 140 6.56 43.52 -23.25
CA VAL A 140 6.57 43.72 -24.74
C VAL A 140 6.03 42.47 -25.50
N THR A 141 4.77 42.36 -25.98
CA THR A 141 4.01 43.08 -27.06
C THR A 141 4.55 42.82 -28.49
N GLU A 142 3.78 42.64 -29.58
CA GLU A 142 2.39 43.02 -29.93
C GLU A 142 1.60 41.93 -30.73
N ALA A 143 0.36 42.30 -31.07
CA ALA A 143 -0.64 41.82 -32.05
C ALA A 143 -0.14 41.59 -33.52
N VAL A 144 -0.91 41.19 -34.55
CA VAL A 144 -2.36 40.91 -34.84
C VAL A 144 -2.41 39.68 -35.81
N ASP A 145 -3.47 39.16 -36.49
CA ASP A 145 -4.91 39.40 -36.79
C ASP A 145 -5.57 37.99 -36.99
N ASP A 146 -6.84 37.69 -36.72
CA ASP A 146 -8.14 37.95 -37.41
C ASP A 146 -8.46 37.12 -38.70
N VAL A 147 -9.75 37.08 -39.06
CA VAL A 147 -10.43 36.53 -40.26
C VAL A 147 -10.86 35.04 -40.22
N THR A 148 -12.00 34.84 -39.55
CA THR A 148 -13.11 33.94 -39.94
C THR A 148 -14.12 34.80 -40.75
N PRO A 149 -14.93 34.34 -41.76
CA PRO A 149 -15.55 33.02 -41.95
C PRO A 149 -15.48 32.41 -43.37
N ALA A 150 -16.16 31.26 -43.55
CA ALA A 150 -16.52 30.69 -44.86
C ALA A 150 -17.58 31.53 -45.60
N PRO A 151 -17.85 31.28 -46.91
CA PRO A 151 -19.02 30.44 -47.22
C PRO A 151 -18.93 29.61 -48.53
N ALA A 152 -19.95 28.77 -48.74
CA ALA A 152 -20.46 28.26 -50.03
C ALA A 152 -19.54 27.32 -50.86
N THR A 153 -20.02 26.55 -51.85
CA THR A 153 -21.31 25.83 -52.08
C THR A 153 -21.04 24.94 -53.31
N THR A 154 -21.42 23.66 -53.28
CA THR A 154 -21.56 22.86 -54.51
C THR A 154 -22.61 21.78 -54.29
N GLU A 155 -23.79 21.99 -54.88
CA GLU A 155 -24.74 20.92 -55.17
C GLU A 155 -24.18 20.06 -56.34
N GLN A 156 -24.69 18.89 -56.73
CA GLN A 156 -26.09 18.45 -56.80
C GLN A 156 -26.12 16.88 -56.80
N PRO A 157 -27.15 16.13 -57.25
CA PRO A 157 -27.61 14.98 -56.47
C PRO A 157 -27.39 13.61 -57.14
N ILE A 158 -27.71 12.55 -56.39
CA ILE A 158 -28.60 11.47 -56.86
C ILE A 158 -29.36 10.95 -55.65
N GLN A 159 -30.68 10.77 -55.80
CA GLN A 159 -31.53 10.14 -54.80
C GLN A 159 -31.63 8.65 -55.13
N THR A 160 -31.52 7.79 -54.12
CA THR A 160 -32.05 6.43 -54.20
C THR A 160 -32.70 6.11 -52.87
N GLU A 161 -34.01 6.31 -52.88
CA GLU A 161 -35.03 5.86 -51.94
C GLU A 161 -34.64 4.60 -51.16
N SER A 162 -34.48 4.75 -49.83
CA SER A 162 -34.36 3.64 -48.89
C SER A 162 -35.19 3.96 -47.66
N GLU A 163 -36.24 3.17 -47.45
CA GLU A 163 -37.32 3.45 -46.51
C GLU A 163 -36.88 3.21 -45.05
N ALA A 164 -36.47 4.29 -44.36
CA ALA A 164 -36.06 4.25 -42.96
C ALA A 164 -37.28 4.07 -42.03
N THR A 165 -37.77 2.83 -41.90
CA THR A 165 -38.81 2.50 -40.93
C THR A 165 -38.33 2.75 -39.50
N PRO A 166 -39.10 3.45 -38.66
CA PRO A 166 -38.74 3.64 -37.26
C PRO A 166 -38.97 2.33 -36.50
N VAL A 167 -37.91 1.55 -36.29
CA VAL A 167 -37.93 0.34 -35.47
C VAL A 167 -38.20 0.72 -34.02
N LYS A 168 -39.49 0.84 -33.69
CA LYS A 168 -39.97 1.01 -32.31
C LYS A 168 -39.48 -0.20 -31.52
N ALA A 169 -38.58 0.03 -30.57
CA ALA A 169 -38.07 -1.01 -29.68
C ALA A 169 -39.20 -1.54 -28.79
N THR A 170 -39.96 -2.50 -29.30
CA THR A 170 -40.89 -3.30 -28.50
C THR A 170 -40.05 -4.08 -27.50
N PHE A 171 -40.11 -3.68 -26.22
CA PHE A 171 -39.42 -4.37 -25.13
C PHE A 171 -39.97 -5.79 -24.99
N ASP A 172 -39.30 -6.71 -25.69
CA ASP A 172 -39.54 -8.14 -25.65
C ASP A 172 -39.47 -8.64 -24.21
N LEU A 173 -40.24 -9.70 -23.93
CA LEU A 173 -40.31 -10.34 -22.63
C LEU A 173 -38.91 -10.78 -22.18
N MET A 174 -38.07 -11.26 -23.10
CA MET A 174 -36.68 -11.64 -22.83
C MET A 174 -35.83 -10.45 -22.33
N SER A 175 -36.02 -9.25 -22.89
CA SER A 175 -35.28 -8.04 -22.46
C SER A 175 -35.69 -7.60 -21.06
N LYS A 176 -36.96 -7.76 -20.70
CA LYS A 176 -37.46 -7.49 -19.33
C LYS A 176 -36.97 -8.54 -18.34
N VAL A 177 -37.00 -9.82 -18.71
CA VAL A 177 -36.43 -10.91 -17.91
C VAL A 177 -34.94 -10.68 -17.67
N LEU A 178 -34.17 -10.29 -18.69
CA LEU A 178 -32.74 -10.00 -18.58
C LEU A 178 -32.45 -8.84 -17.61
N LEU A 179 -33.24 -7.75 -17.67
CA LEU A 179 -33.14 -6.63 -16.73
C LEU A 179 -33.46 -7.04 -15.29
N VAL A 180 -34.49 -7.86 -15.08
CA VAL A 180 -34.85 -8.39 -13.76
C VAL A 180 -33.77 -9.33 -13.24
N LEU A 181 -33.19 -10.20 -14.08
CA LEU A 181 -32.08 -11.08 -13.72
C LEU A 181 -30.81 -10.30 -13.37
N ALA A 182 -30.51 -9.23 -14.10
CA ALA A 182 -29.36 -8.36 -13.85
C ALA A 182 -29.43 -7.62 -12.50
N VAL A 183 -30.62 -7.40 -11.94
CA VAL A 183 -30.82 -6.83 -10.60
C VAL A 183 -30.95 -7.91 -9.53
N LEU A 184 -31.70 -8.99 -9.80
CA LEU A 184 -31.93 -10.06 -8.83
C LEU A 184 -30.68 -10.92 -8.58
N LEU A 185 -29.83 -11.18 -9.57
CA LEU A 185 -28.63 -12.00 -9.40
C LEU A 185 -27.65 -11.39 -8.37
N PRO A 186 -27.19 -10.12 -8.50
CA PRO A 186 -26.32 -9.53 -7.48
C PRO A 186 -27.03 -9.38 -6.12
N LEU A 187 -28.34 -9.09 -6.09
CA LEU A 187 -29.11 -9.06 -4.84
C LEU A 187 -29.11 -10.44 -4.15
N CYS A 188 -29.34 -11.52 -4.90
CA CYS A 188 -29.30 -12.88 -4.39
C CYS A 188 -27.90 -13.28 -3.94
N VAL A 189 -26.83 -12.85 -4.62
CA VAL A 189 -25.46 -13.06 -4.14
C VAL A 189 -25.27 -12.39 -2.77
N VAL A 190 -25.64 -11.11 -2.63
CA VAL A 190 -25.51 -10.38 -1.36
C VAL A 190 -26.38 -10.98 -0.24
N LEU A 191 -27.55 -11.53 -0.55
CA LEU A 191 -28.47 -12.12 0.43
C LEU A 191 -28.18 -13.59 0.79
N PHE A 192 -27.50 -14.35 -0.07
CA PHE A 192 -27.28 -15.79 0.13
C PHE A 192 -25.80 -16.22 0.22
N THR A 193 -24.84 -15.35 -0.12
CA THR A 193 -23.42 -15.61 0.15
C THR A 193 -22.99 -14.96 1.47
N ASN A 194 -23.00 -15.76 2.54
CA ASN A 194 -22.25 -15.40 3.75
C ASN A 194 -20.75 -15.39 3.41
N PRO A 195 -19.96 -14.42 3.91
CA PRO A 195 -18.50 -14.46 3.78
C PRO A 195 -17.95 -15.70 4.49
N ALA A 196 -16.90 -16.30 3.94
CA ALA A 196 -16.27 -17.46 4.55
C ALA A 196 -15.54 -17.05 5.84
N GLU A 197 -16.02 -17.55 6.99
CA GLU A 197 -15.39 -17.31 8.29
C GLU A 197 -13.94 -17.80 8.32
N SER A 198 -13.05 -16.99 8.89
CA SER A 198 -11.64 -17.33 9.09
C SER A 198 -11.51 -18.42 10.14
N LYS A 199 -11.28 -19.66 9.70
CA LYS A 199 -11.08 -20.80 10.60
C LYS A 199 -9.67 -20.78 11.20
N PHE A 200 -9.60 -20.83 12.53
CA PHE A 200 -8.37 -20.95 13.30
C PHE A 200 -8.30 -22.33 13.98
N ARG A 201 -7.09 -22.86 14.10
CA ARG A 201 -6.77 -24.00 14.97
C ARG A 201 -6.09 -23.46 16.24
N GLU A 202 -6.41 -24.05 17.38
CA GLU A 202 -5.66 -23.83 18.61
C GLU A 202 -4.28 -24.53 18.52
N LEU A 203 -3.26 -23.91 19.08
CA LEU A 203 -1.89 -24.44 19.16
C LEU A 203 -1.58 -24.93 20.57
N ALA A 204 -1.89 -24.08 21.56
CA ALA A 204 -1.70 -24.29 22.99
C ALA A 204 -2.53 -23.26 23.78
N VAL A 205 -2.64 -23.45 25.09
CA VAL A 205 -3.20 -22.47 26.03
C VAL A 205 -2.12 -22.16 27.07
N TYR A 206 -1.77 -20.89 27.25
CA TYR A 206 -0.82 -20.44 28.26
C TYR A 206 -1.52 -19.46 29.18
N ASP A 207 -1.46 -19.70 30.50
CA ASP A 207 -2.13 -18.88 31.52
C ASP A 207 -3.60 -18.54 31.19
N ASN A 208 -4.38 -19.57 30.81
CA ASN A 208 -5.77 -19.49 30.34
C ASN A 208 -6.00 -18.74 29.00
N THR A 209 -5.00 -18.07 28.44
CA THR A 209 -5.07 -17.43 27.11
C THR A 209 -4.79 -18.45 25.99
N PRO A 210 -5.78 -18.77 25.13
CA PRO A 210 -5.58 -19.68 24.00
C PRO A 210 -4.81 -19.01 22.86
N VAL A 211 -3.73 -19.64 22.43
CA VAL A 211 -2.97 -19.22 21.24
C VAL A 211 -3.43 -20.01 20.03
N LYS A 212 -3.81 -19.30 18.98
CA LYS A 212 -4.43 -19.86 17.77
C LYS A 212 -3.68 -19.41 16.52
N ALA A 213 -3.75 -20.19 15.45
CA ALA A 213 -3.23 -19.84 14.13
C ALA A 213 -4.25 -20.21 13.04
N PRO A 214 -4.22 -19.59 11.85
CA PRO A 214 -5.11 -19.97 10.75
C PRO A 214 -5.03 -21.47 10.43
N GLN A 215 -6.16 -22.11 10.10
CA GLN A 215 -6.25 -23.57 9.94
C GLN A 215 -5.19 -24.16 8.98
N ASN A 216 -4.88 -23.42 7.91
CA ASN A 216 -3.92 -23.79 6.86
C ASN A 216 -2.52 -23.17 7.06
N HIS A 217 -2.23 -22.61 8.23
CA HIS A 217 -0.92 -22.05 8.53
C HIS A 217 0.16 -23.16 8.59
N PRO A 218 1.41 -22.89 8.15
CA PRO A 218 2.57 -23.72 8.41
C PRO A 218 2.72 -24.13 9.88
N ASP A 219 3.53 -25.14 10.15
CA ASP A 219 3.90 -25.50 11.53
C ASP A 219 4.62 -24.35 12.24
N LEU A 220 4.38 -24.24 13.54
CA LEU A 220 4.95 -23.25 14.45
C LEU A 220 5.62 -23.90 15.67
N SER A 221 5.76 -25.23 15.71
CA SER A 221 6.32 -25.96 16.86
C SER A 221 7.70 -25.44 17.34
N LEU A 222 8.54 -24.96 16.42
CA LEU A 222 9.84 -24.34 16.74
C LEU A 222 9.71 -23.03 17.57
N TRP A 223 8.58 -22.34 17.49
CA TRP A 223 8.33 -21.07 18.15
C TRP A 223 7.59 -21.22 19.49
N TYR A 224 7.15 -22.43 19.87
CA TYR A 224 6.25 -22.61 21.02
C TYR A 224 6.83 -22.07 22.33
N SER A 225 8.13 -22.23 22.60
CA SER A 225 8.76 -21.67 23.81
C SER A 225 8.82 -20.13 23.81
N SER A 226 9.05 -19.51 22.65
CA SER A 226 9.04 -18.04 22.51
C SER A 226 7.62 -17.48 22.61
N ILE A 227 6.61 -18.22 22.14
CA ILE A 227 5.19 -17.89 22.31
C ILE A 227 4.80 -17.98 23.78
N GLU A 228 5.12 -19.09 24.45
CA GLU A 228 4.86 -19.33 25.88
C GLU A 228 5.43 -18.20 26.75
N GLN A 229 6.72 -17.90 26.59
CA GLN A 229 7.38 -16.80 27.32
C GLN A 229 6.72 -15.45 27.05
N CYS A 230 6.33 -15.16 25.80
CA CYS A 230 5.72 -13.89 25.44
C CYS A 230 4.29 -13.73 25.99
N VAL A 231 3.48 -14.79 25.98
CA VAL A 231 2.10 -14.76 26.52
C VAL A 231 2.13 -14.66 28.03
N ILE A 232 2.94 -15.46 28.72
CA ILE A 232 3.08 -15.38 30.19
C ILE A 232 3.56 -13.98 30.61
N ARG A 233 4.61 -13.43 29.96
CA ARG A 233 5.15 -12.11 30.28
C ARG A 233 4.16 -10.96 30.00
N TYR A 234 3.27 -11.12 29.02
CA TYR A 234 2.22 -10.13 28.72
C TYR A 234 1.06 -10.20 29.72
N ASN A 235 0.67 -11.40 30.17
CA ASN A 235 -0.37 -11.56 31.19
C ASN A 235 0.08 -11.01 32.57
N GLU A 236 1.38 -10.95 32.86
CA GLU A 236 1.90 -10.26 34.06
C GLU A 236 1.54 -8.75 34.09
N THR A 237 1.36 -8.11 32.93
CA THR A 237 0.96 -6.69 32.81
C THR A 237 -0.54 -6.50 32.54
N HIS A 238 -1.26 -7.56 32.17
CA HIS A 238 -2.65 -7.53 31.69
C HIS A 238 -3.50 -8.56 32.44
N LEU A 239 -4.14 -8.13 33.54
CA LEU A 239 -4.74 -9.02 34.54
C LEU A 239 -6.27 -8.89 34.63
N GLY A 240 -6.95 -10.00 34.94
CA GLY A 240 -8.39 -10.01 35.18
C GLY A 240 -9.20 -9.69 33.93
N ASP A 241 -10.05 -8.67 33.98
CA ASP A 241 -10.88 -8.26 32.83
C ASP A 241 -10.04 -7.59 31.72
N GLU A 242 -8.81 -7.14 32.02
CA GLU A 242 -7.82 -6.63 31.05
C GLU A 242 -6.94 -7.75 30.45
N ALA A 243 -7.20 -9.02 30.76
CA ALA A 243 -6.43 -10.14 30.19
C ALA A 243 -6.86 -10.45 28.74
N PRO A 244 -5.93 -10.86 27.85
CA PRO A 244 -6.24 -11.20 26.47
C PRO A 244 -7.11 -12.47 26.37
N ILE A 245 -8.21 -12.38 25.60
CA ILE A 245 -9.14 -13.47 25.31
C ILE A 245 -8.52 -14.52 24.39
N GLU A 246 -7.70 -14.10 23.42
CA GLU A 246 -6.95 -15.00 22.54
C GLU A 246 -5.73 -14.31 21.92
N VAL A 247 -4.76 -15.11 21.46
CA VAL A 247 -3.58 -14.61 20.74
C VAL A 247 -3.48 -15.29 19.37
N ILE A 248 -3.47 -14.49 18.31
CA ILE A 248 -3.38 -14.99 16.93
C ILE A 248 -1.92 -14.95 16.44
N ALA A 249 -1.31 -16.13 16.38
CA ALA A 249 0.05 -16.36 15.92
C ALA A 249 0.12 -16.56 14.39
N THR A 250 1.02 -15.81 13.73
CA THR A 250 1.23 -15.88 12.27
C THR A 250 2.70 -15.64 11.88
N GLY A 251 3.13 -16.19 10.74
CA GLY A 251 4.48 -16.01 10.20
C GLY A 251 5.40 -17.19 10.54
N GLY A 252 6.48 -16.93 11.26
CA GLY A 252 7.45 -17.92 11.74
C GLY A 252 8.44 -18.46 10.70
N GLN A 253 8.16 -18.31 9.40
CA GLN A 253 9.01 -18.82 8.32
C GLN A 253 10.21 -17.93 7.97
N ASN A 254 10.13 -16.62 8.27
CA ASN A 254 11.15 -15.61 7.89
C ASN A 254 11.98 -15.14 9.10
N ASN A 255 12.31 -16.05 10.01
CA ASN A 255 12.97 -15.75 11.30
C ASN A 255 12.22 -14.74 12.21
N GLN A 256 10.93 -14.50 11.92
CA GLN A 256 10.05 -13.57 12.60
C GLN A 256 8.65 -14.19 12.77
N LEU A 257 8.09 -14.12 13.97
CA LEU A 257 6.69 -14.42 14.27
C LEU A 257 5.94 -13.14 14.66
N VAL A 258 4.64 -13.10 14.36
CA VAL A 258 3.72 -12.03 14.75
C VAL A 258 2.65 -12.61 15.66
N LEU A 259 2.48 -12.00 16.84
CA LEU A 259 1.45 -12.33 17.82
C LEU A 259 0.48 -11.15 17.91
N ASN A 260 -0.80 -11.39 17.68
CA ASN A 260 -1.85 -10.37 17.82
C ASN A 260 -2.67 -10.72 19.06
N TYR A 261 -2.56 -9.91 20.11
CA TYR A 261 -3.29 -10.08 21.34
C TYR A 261 -4.68 -9.43 21.19
N ILE A 262 -5.72 -10.21 21.45
CA ILE A 262 -7.12 -9.79 21.29
C ILE A 262 -7.79 -9.80 22.66
N HIS A 263 -8.22 -8.64 23.10
CA HIS A 263 -8.89 -8.37 24.36
C HIS A 263 -10.42 -8.41 24.23
N SER A 264 -11.13 -8.19 25.34
CA SER A 264 -12.57 -7.98 25.34
C SER A 264 -12.99 -6.79 24.46
N LEU A 265 -14.27 -6.72 24.08
CA LEU A 265 -14.78 -5.57 23.33
C LEU A 265 -14.61 -4.27 24.13
N ASP A 266 -14.83 -4.33 25.44
CA ASP A 266 -14.72 -3.19 26.36
C ASP A 266 -13.27 -2.72 26.55
N HIS A 267 -12.28 -3.63 26.49
CA HIS A 267 -10.85 -3.32 26.56
C HIS A 267 -10.12 -3.40 25.21
N SER A 268 -10.87 -3.37 24.10
CA SER A 268 -10.34 -3.55 22.73
C SER A 268 -9.33 -2.48 22.28
N GLY A 269 -9.20 -1.38 23.02
CA GLY A 269 -8.12 -0.40 22.86
C GLY A 269 -6.72 -0.93 23.24
N GLN A 270 -6.63 -2.05 23.98
CA GLN A 270 -5.38 -2.72 24.35
C GLN A 270 -4.91 -3.75 23.30
N ASN A 271 -5.68 -3.95 22.22
CA ASN A 271 -5.33 -4.89 21.14
C ASN A 271 -3.99 -4.52 20.48
N ILE A 272 -2.99 -5.39 20.62
CA ILE A 272 -1.61 -5.11 20.22
C ILE A 272 -1.00 -6.22 19.34
N THR A 273 -0.22 -5.80 18.34
CA THR A 273 0.52 -6.69 17.44
C THR A 273 2.01 -6.70 17.81
N LEU A 274 2.45 -7.73 18.52
CA LEU A 274 3.85 -7.94 18.89
C LEU A 274 4.59 -8.72 17.78
N ARG A 275 5.89 -8.47 17.66
CA ARG A 275 6.76 -9.05 16.62
C ARG A 275 8.04 -9.59 17.28
N ILE A 276 8.17 -10.90 17.36
CA ILE A 276 9.33 -11.58 17.95
C ILE A 276 10.22 -12.16 16.84
N PHE A 277 11.54 -12.14 17.06
CA PHE A 277 12.54 -12.64 16.10
C PHE A 277 13.37 -13.76 16.75
N ALA A 278 13.72 -14.80 15.98
CA ALA A 278 14.37 -16.00 16.54
C ALA A 278 15.84 -15.81 16.98
N GLU A 279 16.43 -14.66 16.67
CA GLU A 279 17.77 -14.24 17.10
C GLU A 279 17.73 -13.30 18.33
N GLN A 280 16.56 -13.06 18.93
CA GLN A 280 16.43 -12.24 20.16
C GLN A 280 16.35 -13.12 21.40
N ASP A 281 17.48 -13.29 22.10
CA ASP A 281 17.55 -13.94 23.42
C ASP A 281 16.77 -13.17 24.51
N ASP A 282 16.47 -11.87 24.30
CA ASP A 282 15.78 -11.00 25.25
C ASP A 282 14.36 -10.62 24.79
N LEU A 283 13.43 -11.57 24.92
CA LEU A 283 12.00 -11.34 24.70
C LEU A 283 11.37 -10.43 25.78
N SER A 284 12.04 -10.20 26.92
CA SER A 284 11.47 -9.50 28.08
C SER A 284 11.08 -8.04 27.79
N LYS A 285 11.69 -7.42 26.78
CA LYS A 285 11.42 -6.05 26.30
C LYS A 285 10.40 -5.97 25.17
N VAL A 286 10.03 -7.10 24.56
CA VAL A 286 9.13 -7.17 23.40
C VAL A 286 7.70 -7.52 23.82
N CYS A 287 7.54 -8.18 24.97
CA CYS A 287 6.30 -8.80 25.43
C CYS A 287 5.73 -8.14 26.70
N GLN A 288 5.61 -6.81 26.70
CA GLN A 288 5.11 -6.02 27.85
C GLN A 288 3.75 -5.38 27.56
#